data_AF-A0A8H5J859-F1
#
_entry.id   AF-A0A8H5J859-F1
#
_cell.length_a   1.000
_cell.length_b   1.000
_cell.length_c   1.000
_cell.angle_alpha   90.00
_cell.angle_beta   90.00
_cell.angle_gamma   90.00
#
_symmetry.space_group_name_H-M   'P 1'
#
loop_
_entity.id
_entity.type
_entity.pdbx_description
1 polymer ?
#
loop_
_entity_poly.entity_id
_entity_poly.type
_entity_poly.pdbx_seq_one_letter_code
_entity_poly.pdbx_strand_id
1 'polypeptide(L)'
;MHYALTISTLLSTASALGINCRGSGFCNINNASLNDVLTQAKQLVARGQGDHFWPEHVQIACASGQYGSICAFFQNGASGATTRAIDLIQGIIDHGCTQCGSIPTNPAIEKRRDGDGESKGQADVVQ
;
A
#
# COMPACT_ATOMS: atom_id res chain seq x y z
N MET A 1 -39.15 37.60 15.99
CA MET A 1 -37.83 37.48 15.34
C MET A 1 -37.25 36.12 15.73
N HIS A 2 -37.47 35.08 14.94
CA HIS A 2 -36.87 33.75 15.18
C HIS A 2 -36.05 33.39 13.95
N TYR A 3 -34.73 33.45 14.05
CA TYR A 3 -33.82 33.03 12.99
C TYR A 3 -33.51 31.55 13.20
N ALA A 4 -34.06 30.69 12.33
CA ALA A 4 -33.69 29.29 12.28
C ALA A 4 -32.38 29.15 11.50
N LEU A 5 -31.28 28.87 12.20
CA LEU A 5 -29.99 28.51 11.62
C LEU A 5 -30.04 27.04 11.20
N THR A 6 -30.20 26.78 9.90
CA THR A 6 -30.05 25.44 9.32
C THR A 6 -28.57 25.14 9.10
N ILE A 7 -28.00 24.27 9.93
CA ILE A 7 -26.63 23.75 9.76
C ILE A 7 -26.71 22.59 8.77
N SER A 8 -26.32 22.83 7.52
CA SER A 8 -26.18 21.78 6.51
C SER A 8 -24.82 21.12 6.67
N THR A 9 -24.79 19.90 7.21
CA THR A 9 -23.56 19.11 7.30
C THR A 9 -23.24 18.50 5.94
N LEU A 10 -22.13 18.93 5.32
CA LEU A 10 -21.58 18.25 4.15
C LEU A 10 -20.90 16.96 4.63
N LEU A 11 -21.57 15.82 4.43
CA LEU A 11 -20.96 14.51 4.58
C LEU A 11 -20.09 14.23 3.36
N SER A 12 -18.80 14.54 3.46
CA SER A 12 -17.80 14.13 2.46
C SER A 12 -17.58 12.63 2.55
N THR A 13 -18.23 11.86 1.67
CA THR A 13 -17.93 10.43 1.52
C THR A 13 -16.57 10.29 0.82
N ALA A 14 -15.52 10.05 1.59
CA ALA A 14 -14.23 9.69 1.03
C ALA A 14 -14.36 8.30 0.37
N SER A 15 -14.25 8.25 -0.95
CA SER A 15 -14.15 6.99 -1.68
C SER A 15 -12.86 6.30 -1.25
N ALA A 16 -12.96 5.24 -0.44
CA ALA A 16 -11.84 4.35 -0.23
C ALA A 16 -11.55 3.69 -1.59
N LEU A 17 -10.48 4.14 -2.28
CA LEU A 17 -10.01 3.45 -3.46
C LEU A 17 -9.61 2.04 -3.01
N GLY A 18 -10.34 1.04 -3.51
CA GLY A 18 -10.01 -0.36 -3.30
C GLY A 18 -8.66 -0.72 -3.92
N ILE A 19 -8.38 -2.02 -3.94
CA ILE A 19 -7.24 -2.55 -4.66
C ILE A 19 -7.28 -2.08 -6.13
N ASN A 20 -6.14 -1.64 -6.66
CA ASN A 20 -6.06 -1.10 -8.01
C ASN A 20 -4.66 -1.27 -8.61
N CYS A 21 -4.56 -1.21 -9.93
CA CYS A 21 -3.29 -1.33 -10.66
C CYS A 21 -2.68 0.01 -11.05
N ARG A 22 -3.00 1.09 -10.33
CA ARG A 22 -2.41 2.40 -10.59
C ARG A 22 -1.03 2.45 -9.95
N GLY A 23 -0.14 3.20 -10.60
CA GLY A 23 1.19 3.49 -10.11
C GLY A 23 1.74 4.67 -10.88
N SER A 24 3.06 4.88 -10.81
CA SER A 24 3.74 5.86 -11.65
C SER A 24 3.42 5.63 -13.14
N GLY A 25 3.35 6.69 -13.95
CA GLY A 25 3.26 6.54 -15.41
C GLY A 25 4.42 5.73 -15.99
N PHE A 26 5.50 5.62 -15.22
CA PHE A 26 6.67 4.78 -15.48
C PHE A 26 6.38 3.29 -15.53
N CYS A 27 5.37 2.83 -14.79
CA CYS A 27 4.95 1.43 -14.75
C CYS A 27 4.69 0.87 -16.16
N ASN A 28 3.96 1.62 -16.98
CA ASN A 28 3.54 1.18 -18.31
C ASN A 28 4.67 1.10 -19.34
N ILE A 29 5.78 1.81 -19.11
CA ILE A 29 6.92 1.84 -20.04
C ILE A 29 8.11 1.00 -19.55
N ASN A 30 8.09 0.58 -18.29
CA ASN A 30 9.11 -0.26 -17.70
C ASN A 30 8.73 -1.75 -17.84
N ASN A 31 9.72 -2.64 -17.88
CA ASN A 31 9.50 -4.09 -17.93
C ASN A 31 9.71 -4.79 -16.58
N ALA A 32 9.82 -4.02 -15.49
CA ALA A 32 9.93 -4.58 -14.15
C ALA A 32 8.62 -5.26 -13.73
N SER A 33 8.72 -6.37 -12.99
CA SER A 33 7.58 -7.23 -12.66
C SER A 33 7.28 -7.25 -11.16
N LEU A 34 5.99 -7.20 -10.79
CA LEU A 34 5.58 -7.40 -9.39
C LEU A 34 5.99 -8.79 -8.87
N ASN A 35 6.08 -9.79 -9.73
CA ASN A 35 6.55 -11.12 -9.33
C ASN A 35 8.01 -11.11 -8.88
N ASP A 36 8.85 -10.24 -9.46
CA ASP A 36 10.24 -10.08 -9.05
C ASP A 36 10.34 -9.36 -7.70
N VAL A 37 9.49 -8.36 -7.48
CA VAL A 37 9.33 -7.69 -6.18
C VAL A 37 8.92 -8.70 -5.10
N LEU A 38 7.89 -9.51 -5.40
CA LEU A 38 7.41 -10.57 -4.51
C LEU A 38 8.51 -11.59 -4.19
N THR A 39 9.27 -11.99 -5.21
CA THR A 39 10.37 -12.95 -5.06
C THR A 39 11.44 -12.41 -4.11
N GLN A 40 11.83 -11.14 -4.26
CA GLN A 40 12.78 -10.50 -3.36
C GLN A 40 12.24 -10.34 -1.93
N ALA A 41 10.96 -10.02 -1.77
CA ALA A 41 10.33 -9.99 -0.46
C ALA A 41 10.34 -11.38 0.20
N LYS A 42 10.03 -12.46 -0.55
CA LYS A 42 10.12 -13.84 -0.06
C LYS A 42 11.56 -14.23 0.32
N GLN A 43 12.57 -13.72 -0.39
CA GLN A 43 13.97 -13.93 -0.02
C GLN A 43 14.33 -13.28 1.33
N LEU A 44 13.72 -12.15 1.71
CA LEU A 44 13.90 -11.57 3.05
C LEU A 44 13.41 -12.54 4.14
N VAL A 45 12.24 -13.16 3.95
CA VAL A 45 11.71 -14.19 4.87
C VAL A 45 12.67 -15.38 4.94
N ALA A 46 13.18 -15.86 3.80
CA ALA A 46 14.14 -16.96 3.76
C ALA A 46 15.45 -16.65 4.51
N ARG A 47 15.81 -15.38 4.65
CA ARG A 47 16.94 -14.90 5.46
C ARG A 47 16.61 -14.64 6.93
N GLY A 48 15.40 -15.02 7.39
CA GLY A 48 14.95 -14.81 8.76
C GLY A 48 14.42 -13.40 9.05
N GLN A 49 14.17 -12.58 8.02
CA GLN A 49 13.67 -11.21 8.16
C GLN A 49 12.14 -11.11 7.99
N GLY A 50 11.41 -12.19 8.25
CA GLY A 50 9.95 -12.22 8.09
C GLY A 50 9.22 -11.22 8.98
N ASP A 51 9.66 -11.10 10.23
CA ASP A 51 9.11 -10.16 11.22
C ASP A 51 9.80 -8.80 11.22
N HIS A 52 10.70 -8.55 10.25
CA HIS A 52 11.36 -7.25 10.14
C HIS A 52 10.31 -6.18 9.82
N PHE A 53 10.24 -5.17 10.67
CA PHE A 53 9.25 -4.11 10.59
C PHE A 53 9.76 -2.97 9.70
N TRP A 54 8.96 -2.63 8.70
CA TRP A 54 9.23 -1.56 7.75
C TRP A 54 8.31 -0.37 8.04
N PRO A 55 8.87 0.81 8.32
CA PRO A 55 8.07 2.02 8.45
C PRO A 55 7.62 2.50 7.06
N GLU A 56 6.76 3.52 7.08
CA GLU A 56 6.29 4.19 5.88
C GLU A 56 7.44 4.70 5.00
N HIS A 57 7.24 4.69 3.68
CA HIS A 57 8.16 5.17 2.65
C HIS A 57 9.53 4.47 2.60
N VAL A 58 9.71 3.34 3.29
CA VAL A 58 10.93 2.54 3.20
C VAL A 58 10.76 1.40 2.20
N GLN A 59 11.71 1.30 1.28
CA GLN A 59 11.76 0.28 0.24
C GLN A 59 12.07 -1.09 0.85
N ILE A 60 11.15 -2.04 0.66
CA ILE A 60 11.21 -3.40 1.19
C ILE A 60 11.89 -4.32 0.17
N ALA A 61 11.41 -4.29 -1.08
CA ALA A 61 11.88 -5.13 -2.16
C ALA A 61 11.71 -4.38 -3.49
N CYS A 62 12.67 -4.53 -4.41
CA CYS A 62 12.72 -3.72 -5.63
C CYS A 62 13.07 -4.53 -6.87
N ALA A 63 12.19 -4.58 -7.86
CA ALA A 63 12.51 -5.20 -9.15
C ALA A 63 13.14 -4.18 -10.10
N SER A 64 14.28 -4.51 -10.69
CA SER A 64 14.89 -3.68 -11.73
C SER A 64 14.24 -3.96 -13.07
N GLY A 65 13.96 -2.91 -13.82
CA GLY A 65 13.61 -3.00 -15.22
C GLY A 65 14.43 -2.04 -16.07
N GLN A 66 14.13 -2.01 -17.36
CA GLN A 66 14.94 -1.39 -18.41
C GLN A 66 15.18 0.10 -18.19
N TYR A 67 14.20 0.80 -17.61
CA TYR A 67 14.30 2.25 -17.41
C TYR A 67 14.58 2.63 -15.95
N GLY A 68 14.39 1.70 -15.00
CA GLY A 68 14.47 1.97 -13.57
C GLY A 68 13.93 0.81 -12.74
N SER A 69 13.95 0.94 -11.42
CA SER A 69 13.42 -0.08 -10.52
C SER A 69 12.04 0.30 -9.99
N ILE A 70 11.22 -0.71 -9.74
CA ILE A 70 9.94 -0.60 -9.03
C ILE A 70 10.09 -1.18 -7.63
N CYS A 71 9.57 -0.50 -6.61
CA CYS A 71 9.73 -0.94 -5.22
C CYS A 71 8.42 -1.08 -4.46
N ALA A 72 8.35 -2.08 -3.58
CA ALA A 72 7.30 -2.20 -2.56
C ALA A 72 7.67 -1.39 -1.32
N PHE A 73 6.72 -0.63 -0.79
CA PHE A 73 6.85 0.11 0.47
C PHE A 73 5.47 0.28 1.12
N PHE A 74 5.41 0.76 2.36
CA PHE A 74 4.14 1.15 3.00
C PHE A 74 3.94 2.66 2.85
N GLN A 75 2.70 3.13 2.69
CA GLN A 75 2.39 4.56 2.62
C GLN A 75 1.05 4.92 3.29
N ASN A 76 0.65 6.19 3.25
CA ASN A 76 -0.57 6.69 3.88
C ASN A 76 -0.67 6.31 5.38
N GLY A 77 0.44 6.35 6.11
CA GLY A 77 0.51 5.95 7.51
C GLY A 77 0.51 4.45 7.77
N ALA A 78 0.63 3.61 6.73
CA ALA A 78 0.84 2.18 6.90
C ALA A 78 2.30 1.87 7.29
N SER A 79 2.46 0.77 8.00
CA SER A 79 3.74 0.13 8.29
C SER A 79 3.49 -1.34 8.61
N GLY A 80 4.54 -2.16 8.63
CA GLY A 80 4.34 -3.57 8.96
C GLY A 80 5.53 -4.47 8.69
N ALA A 81 5.35 -5.74 9.02
CA ALA A 81 6.35 -6.77 8.81
C ALA A 81 6.53 -7.14 7.33
N THR A 82 7.68 -7.72 6.98
CA THR A 82 7.94 -8.28 5.64
C THR A 82 6.87 -9.28 5.20
N THR A 83 6.41 -10.16 6.09
CA THR A 83 5.33 -11.12 5.80
C THR A 83 4.04 -10.41 5.39
N ARG A 84 3.69 -9.33 6.08
CA ARG A 84 2.54 -8.50 5.73
C ARG A 84 2.70 -7.87 4.35
N ALA A 85 3.90 -7.37 4.03
CA ALA A 85 4.20 -6.83 2.69
C ALA A 85 4.04 -7.90 1.59
N ILE A 86 4.48 -9.13 1.83
CA ILE A 86 4.30 -10.26 0.89
C ILE A 86 2.83 -10.52 0.60
N ASP A 87 1.98 -10.57 1.63
CA ASP A 87 0.53 -10.79 1.45
C ASP A 87 -0.12 -9.68 0.61
N LEU A 88 0.34 -8.45 0.78
CA LEU A 88 -0.15 -7.27 0.06
C LEU A 88 0.28 -7.29 -1.41
N ILE A 89 1.56 -7.56 -1.67
CA ILE A 89 2.10 -7.72 -3.03
C ILE A 89 1.39 -8.87 -3.75
N GLN A 90 1.19 -10.00 -3.06
CA GLN A 90 0.47 -11.15 -3.61
C GLN A 90 -0.98 -10.77 -3.94
N GLY A 91 -1.67 -10.05 -3.05
CA GLY A 91 -3.03 -9.57 -3.31
C GLY A 91 -3.14 -8.67 -4.54
N ILE A 92 -2.14 -7.81 -4.79
CA ILE A 92 -2.06 -6.97 -5.99
C ILE A 92 -1.88 -7.82 -7.26
N ILE A 93 -1.01 -8.83 -7.20
CA ILE A 93 -0.79 -9.78 -8.31
C ILE A 93 -2.07 -10.59 -8.58
N ASP A 94 -2.74 -11.08 -7.53
CA ASP A 94 -3.96 -11.87 -7.63
C ASP A 94 -5.14 -11.04 -8.17
N HIS A 95 -5.10 -9.72 -7.99
CA HIS A 95 -6.03 -8.78 -8.62
C HIS A 95 -5.76 -8.56 -10.12
N GLY A 96 -4.66 -9.10 -10.65
CA GLY A 96 -4.29 -9.01 -12.07
C GLY A 96 -3.37 -7.85 -12.40
N CYS A 97 -2.82 -7.15 -11.41
CA CYS A 97 -1.82 -6.14 -11.64
C CYS A 97 -0.46 -6.80 -11.91
N THR A 98 0.22 -6.41 -12.99
CA THR A 98 1.46 -7.06 -13.43
C THR A 98 2.72 -6.28 -13.08
N GLN A 99 2.63 -4.95 -13.05
CA GLN A 99 3.77 -4.05 -12.88
C GLN A 99 3.65 -3.19 -11.63
N CYS A 100 2.48 -2.62 -11.37
CA CYS A 100 2.25 -1.68 -10.28
C CYS A 100 0.85 -1.81 -9.72
N GLY A 101 0.67 -1.45 -8.44
CA GLY A 101 -0.65 -1.42 -7.86
C GLY A 101 -0.65 -1.21 -6.36
N SER A 102 -1.81 -0.81 -5.85
CA SER A 102 -1.98 -0.42 -4.46
C SER A 102 -3.10 -1.23 -3.85
N ILE A 103 -2.92 -1.62 -2.60
CA ILE A 103 -3.93 -2.33 -1.83
C ILE A 103 -4.13 -1.61 -0.48
N PRO A 104 -5.36 -1.18 -0.15
CA PRO A 104 -5.63 -0.56 1.15
C PRO A 104 -5.28 -1.54 2.27
N THR A 105 -4.42 -1.11 3.20
CA THR A 105 -4.17 -1.86 4.43
C THR A 105 -5.29 -1.50 5.38
N ASN A 106 -6.41 -2.23 5.30
CA ASN A 106 -7.53 -2.02 6.20
C ASN A 106 -7.03 -2.01 7.67
N PRO A 107 -7.38 -1.01 8.50
CA PRO A 107 -6.84 -0.84 9.86
C PRO A 107 -7.35 -1.86 10.90
N ALA A 108 -7.89 -3.00 10.48
CA ALA A 108 -8.46 -3.96 11.42
C ALA A 108 -7.43 -4.70 12.30
N ILE A 109 -6.12 -4.50 12.06
CA ILE A 109 -5.05 -5.06 12.89
C ILE A 109 -4.09 -3.98 13.46
N GLU A 110 -4.56 -2.76 13.71
CA GLU A 110 -3.81 -1.78 14.53
C GLU A 110 -4.72 -1.04 15.53
N LYS A 111 -5.66 -1.76 16.16
CA LYS A 111 -6.38 -1.19 17.31
C LYS A 111 -5.56 -1.25 18.58
N ARG A 112 -4.61 -0.32 18.78
CA ARG A 112 -4.23 0.19 20.11
C ARG A 112 -3.39 1.48 19.97
N ARG A 113 -4.05 2.64 19.89
CA ARG A 113 -3.84 3.82 20.77
C ARG A 113 -4.44 5.07 20.13
N ASP A 114 -5.31 5.69 20.92
CA ASP A 114 -5.78 7.06 20.84
C ASP A 114 -6.72 7.42 19.67
N GLY A 115 -7.81 8.08 20.07
CA GLY A 115 -9.00 8.23 19.27
C GLY A 115 -9.13 9.63 18.69
N ASP A 116 -8.98 9.71 17.38
CA ASP A 116 -9.58 10.69 16.48
C ASP A 116 -9.21 10.30 15.04
N GLY A 117 -10.21 10.17 14.17
CA GLY A 117 -10.01 10.21 12.71
C GLY A 117 -9.28 9.04 12.04
N GLU A 118 -10.04 8.00 11.71
CA GLU A 118 -9.88 7.14 10.51
C GLU A 118 -8.45 6.78 10.06
N SER A 119 -7.96 5.66 10.57
CA SER A 119 -6.72 5.00 10.15
C SER A 119 -6.79 4.51 8.68
N LYS A 120 -6.48 5.38 7.71
CA LYS A 120 -6.38 5.01 6.28
C LYS A 120 -4.97 4.56 5.90
N GLY A 121 -4.46 3.51 6.55
CA GLY A 121 -3.22 2.89 6.07
C GLY A 121 -3.42 2.34 4.66
N GLN A 122 -2.47 2.56 3.74
CA GLN A 122 -2.46 1.89 2.43
C GLN A 122 -1.06 1.34 2.15
N ALA A 123 -0.95 0.06 1.82
CA ALA A 123 0.28 -0.41 1.22
C ALA A 123 0.16 -0.20 -0.28
N ASP A 124 0.75 0.89 -0.76
CA ASP A 124 1.01 1.01 -2.18
C ASP A 124 2.28 0.24 -2.49
N VAL A 125 2.18 -0.65 -3.46
CA VAL A 125 3.37 -1.17 -4.11
C VAL A 125 3.53 -0.34 -5.38
N VAL A 126 4.73 0.19 -5.55
CA VAL A 126 5.31 0.64 -6.81
C VAL A 126 5.19 2.12 -7.18
N GLN A 127 6.31 2.81 -6.97
CA GLN A 127 6.92 3.65 -7.99
C GLN A 127 8.23 3.02 -8.46
#